data_AF-A0A851PYX3-F1
#
_entry.id   AF-A0A851PYX3-F1
#
_cell.length_a   1.000
_cell.length_b   1.000
_cell.length_c   1.000
_cell.angle_alpha   90.00
_cell.angle_beta   90.00
_cell.angle_gamma   90.00
#
_symmetry.space_group_name_H-M   'P 1'
#
loop_
_entity.id
_entity.type
_entity.pdbx_description
1 polymer ?
#
loop_
_entity_poly.entity_id
_entity_poly.type
_entity_poly.pdbx_seq_one_letter_code
_entity_poly.pdbx_strand_id
1 'polypeptide(L)'
;RAQLRRCLERLKQQVPVGAGPARPTTLSLLHRARLHIQKLEEQELRAQRAKDQLRHRQRSLQRRLEWLLSPASGERARSDSLDSSQLSEPSE
;
A
#
# COMPACT_ATOMS: atom_id res chain seq x y z
N ARG A 1 -31.15 26.74 -20.30
CA ARG A 1 -29.89 27.07 -21.04
C ARG A 1 -28.76 27.57 -20.12
N ALA A 2 -29.00 28.52 -19.20
CA ALA A 2 -27.96 29.05 -18.30
C ALA A 2 -27.38 28.02 -17.32
N GLN A 3 -28.20 27.14 -16.74
CA GLN A 3 -27.76 26.09 -15.82
C GLN A 3 -26.77 25.12 -16.48
N LEU A 4 -27.04 24.67 -17.71
CA LEU A 4 -26.14 23.79 -18.46
C LEU A 4 -24.77 24.43 -18.66
N ARG A 5 -24.73 25.72 -19.04
CA ARG A 5 -23.47 26.46 -19.18
C ARG A 5 -22.69 26.46 -17.86
N ARG A 6 -23.35 26.76 -16.74
CA ARG A 6 -22.72 26.73 -15.40
C ARG A 6 -22.17 25.34 -15.04
N CYS A 7 -22.90 24.27 -15.36
CA CYS A 7 -22.42 22.91 -15.13
C CYS A 7 -21.18 22.58 -15.96
N LEU A 8 -21.16 22.95 -17.24
CA LEU A 8 -20.01 22.71 -18.11
C LEU A 8 -18.78 23.54 -17.71
N GLU A 9 -18.96 24.78 -17.25
CA GLU A 9 -17.84 25.59 -16.75
C GLU A 9 -17.23 24.98 -15.48
N ARG A 10 -18.05 24.50 -14.54
CA ARG A 10 -17.52 23.77 -13.37
C ARG A 10 -16.75 22.52 -13.76
N LEU A 11 -17.28 21.76 -14.74
CA LEU A 11 -16.62 20.55 -15.22
C LEU A 11 -15.25 20.86 -15.85
N LYS A 12 -15.13 21.96 -16.61
CA LYS A 12 -13.84 22.39 -17.18
C LYS A 12 -12.77 22.67 -16.11
N GLN A 13 -13.17 23.19 -14.94
CA GLN A 13 -12.23 23.48 -13.85
C GLN A 13 -11.70 22.20 -13.16
N GLN A 14 -12.43 21.09 -13.25
CA GLN A 14 -12.09 19.83 -12.59
C GLN A 14 -11.35 18.86 -13.52
N VAL A 15 -11.52 18.99 -14.83
CA VAL A 15 -10.87 18.12 -15.81
C VAL A 15 -9.51 18.71 -16.18
N PRO A 16 -8.42 17.92 -16.19
CA PRO A 16 -7.10 18.42 -16.59
C PRO A 16 -7.18 19.00 -18.00
N VAL A 17 -6.78 20.27 -18.12
CA VAL A 17 -6.73 20.99 -19.38
C VAL A 17 -5.52 20.46 -20.16
N GLY A 18 -5.71 19.35 -20.87
CA GLY A 18 -4.70 18.83 -21.79
C GLY A 18 -4.43 19.82 -22.93
N ALA A 19 -3.33 19.61 -23.68
CA ALA A 19 -2.93 20.35 -24.88
C ALA A 19 -3.90 20.14 -26.05
N GLY A 20 -5.17 20.47 -25.83
CA GLY A 20 -6.24 20.40 -26.81
C GLY A 20 -6.59 21.79 -27.35
N PRO A 21 -7.54 21.85 -28.29
CA PRO A 21 -7.97 23.11 -28.87
C PRO A 21 -8.40 24.11 -27.78
N ALA A 22 -8.06 25.39 -27.99
CA ALA A 22 -8.38 26.50 -27.07
C ALA A 22 -9.87 26.62 -26.74
N ARG A 23 -10.75 26.02 -27.55
CA ARG A 23 -12.19 25.89 -27.31
C ARG A 23 -12.64 24.42 -27.39
N PRO A 24 -12.73 23.70 -26.26
CA PRO A 24 -13.26 22.35 -26.25
C PRO A 24 -14.77 22.33 -26.56
N THR A 25 -15.21 21.36 -27.36
CA THR A 25 -16.64 21.07 -27.55
C THR A 25 -17.22 20.37 -26.32
N THR A 26 -18.53 20.47 -26.10
CA THR A 26 -19.22 19.79 -24.99
C THR A 26 -18.92 18.28 -24.96
N LEU A 27 -18.96 17.61 -26.12
CA LEU A 27 -18.65 16.19 -26.23
C LEU A 27 -17.20 15.89 -25.81
N SER A 28 -16.23 16.65 -26.32
CA SER A 28 -14.82 16.46 -25.98
C SER A 28 -14.54 16.63 -24.48
N LEU A 29 -15.23 17.57 -23.83
CA LEU A 29 -15.13 17.78 -22.39
C LEU A 29 -15.69 16.58 -21.61
N LEU A 30 -16.86 16.09 -21.99
CA LEU A 30 -17.47 14.91 -21.34
C LEU A 30 -16.62 13.65 -21.52
N HIS A 31 -16.03 13.45 -22.70
CA HIS A 31 -15.13 12.34 -22.95
C HIS A 31 -13.88 12.41 -22.06
N ARG A 32 -13.23 13.59 -21.97
CA ARG A 32 -12.07 13.79 -21.09
C ARG A 32 -12.41 13.64 -19.61
N ALA A 33 -13.59 14.10 -19.19
CA ALA A 33 -14.05 13.91 -17.82
C ALA A 33 -14.16 12.42 -17.47
N ARG A 34 -14.75 11.62 -18.36
CA ARG A 34 -14.85 10.17 -18.18
C ARG A 34 -13.47 9.52 -18.05
N LEU A 35 -12.53 9.86 -18.94
CA LEU A 35 -11.17 9.34 -18.88
C LEU A 35 -10.43 9.80 -17.62
N HIS A 36 -10.67 11.02 -17.16
CA HIS A 36 -10.06 11.53 -15.95
C HIS A 36 -10.54 10.77 -14.71
N ILE A 37 -11.84 10.49 -14.61
CA ILE A 37 -12.41 9.66 -13.54
C ILE A 37 -11.75 8.28 -13.54
N GLN A 38 -11.70 7.59 -14.69
CA GLN A 38 -11.06 6.27 -14.80
C GLN A 38 -9.59 6.28 -14.37
N LYS A 39 -8.85 7.33 -14.74
CA LYS A 39 -7.45 7.50 -14.32
C LYS A 39 -7.33 7.71 -12.81
N LEU A 40 -8.22 8.51 -12.22
CA LEU A 40 -8.23 8.74 -10.77
C LEU A 40 -8.55 7.45 -10.01
N GLU A 41 -9.54 6.69 -10.46
CA GLU A 41 -9.91 5.38 -9.87
C GLU A 41 -8.73 4.40 -9.92
N GLU A 42 -8.03 4.35 -11.06
CA GLU A 42 -6.84 3.50 -11.20
C GLU A 42 -5.70 3.95 -10.27
N GLN A 43 -5.47 5.26 -10.18
CA GLN A 43 -4.45 5.83 -9.28
C GLN A 43 -4.76 5.54 -7.82
N GLU A 44 -6.02 5.68 -7.41
CA GLU A 44 -6.49 5.36 -6.07
C GLU A 44 -6.26 3.88 -5.74
N LEU A 45 -6.62 2.97 -6.65
CA LEU A 45 -6.38 1.54 -6.48
C LEU A 45 -4.89 1.22 -6.33
N ARG A 46 -4.03 1.83 -7.15
CA ARG A 46 -2.57 1.67 -7.07
C ARG A 46 -2.00 2.21 -5.75
N ALA A 47 -2.43 3.40 -5.34
CA ALA A 47 -2.01 4.03 -4.09
C ALA A 47 -2.44 3.18 -2.88
N GLN A 48 -3.66 2.64 -2.90
CA GLN A 48 -4.17 1.78 -1.84
C GLN A 48 -3.33 0.49 -1.73
N ARG A 49 -3.02 -0.17 -2.84
CA ARG A 49 -2.13 -1.34 -2.86
C ARG A 49 -0.75 -1.03 -2.30
N ALA A 50 -0.16 0.11 -2.69
CA ALA A 50 1.14 0.53 -2.18
C ALA A 50 1.11 0.77 -0.66
N LYS A 51 0.06 1.44 -0.16
CA LYS A 51 -0.16 1.67 1.27
C LYS A 51 -0.25 0.36 2.04
N ASP A 52 -0.98 -0.62 1.52
CA ASP A 52 -1.15 -1.91 2.19
C ASP A 52 0.14 -2.74 2.20
N GLN A 53 0.93 -2.70 1.12
CA GLN A 53 2.27 -3.28 1.08
C GLN A 53 3.19 -2.65 2.14
N LEU A 54 3.20 -1.32 2.23
CA LEU A 54 4.00 -0.60 3.24
C LEU A 54 3.56 -0.96 4.66
N ARG A 55 2.26 -1.01 4.94
CA ARG A 55 1.72 -1.44 6.25
C ARG A 55 2.11 -2.88 6.58
N HIS A 56 2.10 -3.79 5.59
CA HIS A 56 2.55 -5.16 5.80
C HIS A 56 4.04 -5.22 6.15
N ARG A 57 4.89 -4.48 5.40
CA ARG A 57 6.33 -4.37 5.69
C ARG A 57 6.59 -3.78 7.07
N GLN A 58 5.90 -2.70 7.43
CA GLN A 58 6.01 -2.08 8.75
C GLN A 58 5.70 -3.07 9.88
N ARG A 59 4.58 -3.80 9.79
CA ARG A 59 4.21 -4.83 10.78
C ARG A 59 5.25 -5.95 10.86
N SER A 60 5.80 -6.38 9.73
CA SER A 60 6.85 -7.41 9.70
C SER A 60 8.12 -6.92 10.42
N LEU A 61 8.53 -5.68 10.15
CA LEU A 61 9.70 -5.08 10.80
C LEU A 61 9.48 -4.87 12.30
N GLN A 62 8.27 -4.44 12.72
CA GLN A 62 7.91 -4.29 14.12
C GLN A 62 8.01 -5.62 14.87
N ARG A 63 7.42 -6.70 14.33
CA ARG A 63 7.54 -8.04 14.94
C ARG A 63 8.99 -8.52 15.03
N ARG A 64 9.81 -8.21 14.03
CA ARG A 64 11.23 -8.59 14.02
C ARG A 64 12.03 -7.78 15.05
N LEU A 65 11.70 -6.51 15.24
CA LEU A 65 12.25 -5.70 16.33
C LEU A 65 11.82 -6.24 17.69
N GLU A 66 10.53 -6.53 17.89
CA GLU A 66 10.02 -7.13 19.12
C GLU A 66 10.72 -8.46 19.44
N TRP A 67 10.94 -9.31 18.43
CA TRP A 67 11.69 -10.56 18.61
C TRP A 67 13.13 -10.30 19.04
N LEU A 68 13.85 -9.36 18.41
CA LEU A 68 15.23 -9.03 18.75
C LEU A 68 15.38 -8.35 20.11
N LEU A 69 14.40 -7.56 20.51
CA LEU A 69 14.38 -6.86 21.80
C LEU A 69 13.82 -7.72 22.93
N SER A 70 13.21 -8.86 22.62
CA SER A 70 12.70 -9.80 23.63
C SER A 70 13.88 -10.42 24.39
N PRO A 71 13.91 -10.32 25.74
CA PRO A 71 15.01 -10.86 26.56
C PRO A 71 15.28 -12.34 26.32
N ALA A 72 14.25 -13.10 25.91
CA ALA A 72 14.32 -14.54 25.70
C ALA A 72 15.00 -14.99 24.39
N SER A 73 15.14 -14.11 23.39
CA SER A 73 15.72 -14.48 22.09
C SER A 73 17.25 -14.47 22.07
N GLY A 74 17.89 -13.74 22.99
CA GLY A 74 19.35 -13.74 23.18
C GLY A 74 19.88 -14.87 24.06
N GLU A 75 19.06 -15.40 24.98
CA GLU A 75 19.51 -16.37 26.00
C GLU A 75 19.21 -17.82 25.62
N ARG A 76 18.16 -18.09 24.85
CA ARG A 76 17.74 -19.47 24.57
C ARG A 76 18.60 -20.20 23.54
N ALA A 77 19.38 -19.47 22.74
CA ALA A 77 20.36 -20.08 21.82
C ALA A 77 21.57 -20.69 22.53
N ARG A 78 21.75 -20.48 23.84
CA ARG A 78 22.89 -21.02 24.62
C ARG A 78 22.55 -22.21 25.52
N SER A 79 21.27 -22.61 25.63
CA SER A 79 20.84 -23.59 26.63
C SER A 79 20.61 -25.01 26.11
N ASP A 80 20.86 -25.29 24.82
CA ASP A 80 20.59 -26.60 24.22
C ASP A 80 21.86 -27.47 24.05
N SER A 81 22.96 -27.15 24.75
CA SER A 81 24.12 -28.05 24.82
C SER A 81 24.64 -28.04 26.25
N LEU A 82 24.91 -29.24 26.80
CA LEU A 82 25.39 -29.56 28.15
C LEU A 82 24.37 -30.17 29.13
N ASP A 83 23.59 -31.18 28.72
CA ASP A 83 23.16 -32.23 29.67
C ASP A 83 22.84 -33.57 28.99
N SER A 84 23.88 -34.29 28.56
CA SER A 84 23.77 -35.72 28.29
C SER A 84 25.14 -36.38 28.45
N SER A 85 25.69 -36.24 29.65
CA SER A 85 26.68 -37.16 30.18
C SER A 85 26.19 -37.56 31.55
N GLN A 86 25.46 -38.68 31.63
CA GLN A 86 25.60 -39.65 32.71
C GLN A 86 24.68 -40.87 32.51
N LEU A 87 25.35 -42.03 32.48
CA LEU A 87 24.93 -43.32 33.05
C LEU A 87 23.93 -44.15 32.25
N SER A 88 24.47 -45.18 31.58
CA SER A 88 23.91 -46.54 31.64
C SER A 88 25.02 -47.54 31.30
N GLU A 89 25.78 -47.90 32.33
CA GLU A 89 26.61 -49.10 32.36
C GLU A 89 25.68 -50.34 32.30
N PRO A 90 25.90 -51.33 31.41
CA PRO A 90 25.22 -52.62 31.53
C PRO A 90 26.02 -53.55 32.46
N SER A 91 25.41 -53.93 33.59
CA SER A 91 25.86 -55.05 34.44
C SER A 91 25.37 -56.39 33.88
N GLU A 92 26.30 -57.36 33.83
CA GLU A 92 26.21 -58.83 33.75
C GLU A 92 25.24 -59.52 32.77
#